data_AF-A0A6L4ZRX9-F1
#
_entry.id   AF-A0A6L4ZRX9-F1
#
_cell.length_a   1.000
_cell.length_b   1.000
_cell.length_c   1.000
_cell.angle_alpha   90.00
_cell.angle_beta   90.00
_cell.angle_gamma   90.00
#
_symmetry.space_group_name_H-M   'P 1'
#
loop_
_entity.id
_entity.type
_entity.pdbx_description
1 polymer ?
#
loop_
_entity_poly.entity_id
_entity_poly.type
_entity_poly.pdbx_seq_one_letter_code
_entity_poly.pdbx_strand_id
1 'polypeptide(L)'
;LLSIPTNILFFIWLYKTWEAVPQQHQSTSPGKALGFLFVPFFNLYWIFRAFPGLSKSIQNANQAVNPSHGGSVAVVVGIIACVMSLIPFIQIGAFIPFLIWVLLTNSQKNKMLRTYQGQNNYR
;
A
#
# COMPACT_ATOMS: atom_id res chain seq x y z
N LEU A 1 -11.90 -2.97 -22.11
CA LEU A 1 -10.51 -3.37 -22.41
C LEU A 1 -9.46 -2.73 -21.48
N LEU A 2 -9.60 -1.45 -21.08
CA LEU A 2 -8.63 -0.76 -20.21
C LEU A 2 -8.51 -1.33 -18.77
N SER A 3 -9.48 -2.10 -18.30
CA SER A 3 -9.52 -2.60 -16.92
C SER A 3 -8.43 -3.66 -16.64
N ILE A 4 -8.04 -4.45 -17.64
CA ILE A 4 -7.03 -5.51 -17.49
C ILE A 4 -5.64 -4.94 -17.19
N PRO A 5 -5.07 -4.03 -18.03
CA PRO A 5 -3.74 -3.47 -17.75
C PRO A 5 -3.69 -2.68 -16.45
N THR A 6 -4.76 -1.98 -16.06
CA THR A 6 -4.82 -1.25 -14.78
C THR A 6 -4.68 -2.18 -13.58
N ASN A 7 -5.34 -3.33 -13.59
CA ASN A 7 -5.21 -4.33 -12.52
C ASN A 7 -3.79 -4.91 -12.45
N ILE A 8 -3.18 -5.20 -13.60
CA ILE A 8 -1.81 -5.72 -13.66
C ILE A 8 -0.82 -4.69 -13.09
N LEU A 9 -0.92 -3.43 -13.51
CA LEU A 9 -0.10 -2.34 -13.00
C LEU A 9 -0.29 -2.13 -11.50
N PHE A 10 -1.52 -2.26 -11.01
CA PHE A 10 -1.82 -2.17 -9.60
C PHE A 10 -1.14 -3.29 -8.79
N PHE A 11 -1.20 -4.54 -9.26
CA PHE A 11 -0.51 -5.66 -8.60
C PHE A 11 1.01 -5.49 -8.60
N ILE A 12 1.60 -5.02 -9.71
CA ILE A 12 3.04 -4.71 -9.78
C ILE A 12 3.41 -3.60 -8.79
N TRP A 13 2.61 -2.54 -8.74
CA TRP A 13 2.82 -1.44 -7.80
C TRP A 13 2.72 -1.90 -6.35
N LEU A 14 1.76 -2.77 -6.03
CA LEU A 14 1.60 -3.36 -4.71
C LEU A 14 2.83 -4.18 -4.30
N TYR A 15 3.34 -5.03 -5.21
CA TYR A 15 4.57 -5.80 -4.99
C TYR A 15 5.75 -4.88 -4.64
N LYS A 16 5.98 -3.89 -5.51
CA LYS A 16 7.11 -2.95 -5.39
C LYS A 16 7.00 -2.06 -4.16
N THR A 17 5.79 -1.86 -3.64
CA THR A 17 5.58 -1.06 -2.43
C THR A 17 5.88 -1.88 -1.18
N TRP A 18 5.47 -3.15 -1.15
CA TRP A 18 5.89 -4.09 -0.10
C TRP A 18 7.39 -4.32 -0.08
N GLU A 19 8.02 -4.48 -1.25
CA GLU A 19 9.47 -4.67 -1.39
C GLU A 19 10.29 -3.46 -0.90
N ALA A 20 9.75 -2.24 -1.06
CA ALA A 20 10.43 -1.01 -0.65
C ALA A 20 10.40 -0.75 0.87
N VAL A 21 9.52 -1.41 1.63
CA VAL A 21 9.49 -1.27 3.08
C VAL A 21 10.68 -2.03 3.68
N PRO A 22 11.43 -1.48 4.65
CA PRO A 22 12.51 -2.20 5.31
C PRO A 22 12.03 -3.51 5.96
N GLN A 23 12.77 -4.61 5.79
CA GLN A 23 12.38 -5.95 6.30
C GLN A 23 12.02 -5.97 7.79
N GLN A 24 12.74 -5.19 8.59
CA GLN A 24 12.52 -4.98 10.03
C GLN A 24 11.11 -4.44 10.39
N HIS A 25 10.41 -3.81 9.45
CA HIS A 25 9.06 -3.27 9.65
C HIS A 25 8.01 -3.96 8.77
N GLN A 26 8.36 -4.99 7.99
CA GLN A 26 7.43 -5.69 7.12
C GLN A 26 6.54 -6.64 7.92
N SER A 27 5.23 -6.44 7.86
CA SER A 27 4.25 -7.37 8.48
C SER A 27 4.08 -8.69 7.70
N THR A 28 4.48 -8.73 6.42
CA THR A 28 4.35 -9.89 5.51
C THR A 28 5.34 -9.73 4.35
N SER A 29 5.81 -10.83 3.77
CA SER A 29 6.69 -10.79 2.61
C SER A 29 5.95 -10.38 1.33
N PRO A 30 6.58 -9.64 0.39
CA PRO A 30 5.93 -9.14 -0.82
C PRO A 30 5.25 -10.23 -1.65
N GLY A 31 5.89 -11.40 -1.75
CA GLY A 31 5.34 -12.57 -2.46
C GLY A 31 4.10 -13.16 -1.78
N LYS A 32 4.07 -13.26 -0.45
CA LYS A 32 2.88 -13.72 0.29
C LYS A 32 1.76 -12.68 0.24
N ALA A 33 2.10 -11.40 0.31
CA ALA A 33 1.15 -10.31 0.25
C ALA A 33 0.33 -10.36 -1.05
N LEU A 34 0.98 -10.65 -2.19
CA LEU A 34 0.30 -10.83 -3.48
C LEU A 34 -0.29 -12.21 -3.69
N GLY A 35 0.42 -13.28 -3.34
CA GLY A 35 -0.02 -14.65 -3.59
C GLY A 35 -1.39 -14.94 -2.98
N PHE A 36 -1.65 -14.41 -1.79
CA PHE A 36 -2.93 -14.57 -1.10
C PHE A 36 -4.09 -13.73 -1.70
N LEU A 37 -3.82 -12.71 -2.53
CA LEU A 37 -4.85 -12.03 -3.31
C LEU A 37 -5.36 -12.89 -4.49
N PHE A 38 -4.57 -13.86 -4.97
CA PHE A 38 -4.95 -14.75 -6.06
C PHE A 38 -5.76 -15.97 -5.61
N VAL A 39 -5.82 -16.24 -4.30
CA VAL A 39 -6.58 -17.37 -3.76
C VAL A 39 -8.08 -16.99 -3.75
N PRO A 40 -8.94 -17.71 -4.49
CA PRO A 40 -10.37 -17.43 -4.52
C PRO A 40 -10.98 -17.54 -3.11
N PHE A 41 -11.96 -16.67 -2.80
CA PHE A 41 -12.62 -16.51 -1.49
C PHE A 41 -11.73 -16.00 -0.35
N PHE A 42 -10.47 -16.48 -0.26
CA PHE A 42 -9.51 -15.98 0.71
C PHE A 42 -9.06 -14.54 0.41
N ASN A 43 -9.03 -14.15 -0.86
CA ASN A 43 -8.73 -12.80 -1.30
C ASN A 43 -9.59 -11.73 -0.62
N LEU A 44 -10.88 -12.01 -0.36
CA LEU A 44 -11.79 -11.06 0.30
C LEU A 44 -11.33 -10.76 1.72
N TYR A 45 -11.06 -11.80 2.51
CA TYR A 45 -10.50 -11.66 3.86
C TYR A 45 -9.10 -11.01 3.82
N TRP A 46 -8.27 -11.46 2.88
CA TRP A 46 -6.88 -11.06 2.80
C TRP A 46 -6.71 -9.58 2.43
N ILE A 47 -7.60 -9.01 1.62
CA ILE A 47 -7.64 -7.58 1.33
C ILE A 47 -7.78 -6.76 2.63
N PHE A 48 -8.67 -7.14 3.55
CA PHE A 48 -8.80 -6.45 4.84
C PHE A 48 -7.57 -6.57 5.74
N ARG A 49 -6.71 -7.57 5.51
CA ARG A 49 -5.48 -7.77 6.28
C ARG A 49 -4.27 -7.08 5.64
N ALA A 50 -4.11 -7.23 4.32
CA ALA A 50 -2.93 -6.81 3.59
C ALA A 50 -2.81 -5.29 3.46
N PHE A 51 -3.92 -4.60 3.15
CA PHE A 51 -3.91 -3.15 2.91
C PHE A 51 -3.64 -2.32 4.18
N PRO A 52 -4.30 -2.61 5.33
CA PRO A 52 -3.92 -1.98 6.60
C PRO A 52 -2.52 -2.36 7.05
N GLY A 53 -2.11 -3.62 6.84
CA GLY A 53 -0.78 -4.11 7.18
C GLY A 53 0.33 -3.35 6.43
N LEU A 54 0.14 -3.11 5.13
CA LEU A 54 1.06 -2.32 4.31
C LEU A 54 1.17 -0.88 4.83
N SER A 55 0.03 -0.24 5.06
CA SER A 55 -0.05 1.15 5.53
C SER A 55 0.66 1.32 6.88
N LYS A 56 0.42 0.39 7.82
CA LYS A 56 1.09 0.36 9.13
C LYS A 56 2.59 0.12 9.00
N SER A 57 3.00 -0.78 8.12
CA SER A 57 4.43 -1.07 7.88
C SER A 57 5.17 0.15 7.32
N ILE A 58 4.55 0.90 6.41
CA ILE A 58 5.06 2.17 5.88
C ILE A 58 5.08 3.26 6.96
N GLN A 59 4.05 3.33 7.80
CA GLN A 59 3.99 4.30 8.90
C GLN A 59 5.11 4.05 9.91
N ASN A 60 5.29 2.80 10.33
CA ASN A 60 6.35 2.43 11.26
C ASN A 60 7.74 2.71 10.67
N ALA A 61 7.96 2.37 9.40
CA ALA A 61 9.20 2.68 8.70
C ALA A 61 9.47 4.19 8.60
N ASN A 62 8.44 5.01 8.38
CA ASN A 62 8.55 6.46 8.41
C ASN A 62 8.85 7.00 9.80
N GLN A 63 8.18 6.48 10.84
CA GLN A 63 8.40 6.89 12.23
C GLN A 63 9.83 6.57 12.71
N ALA A 64 10.39 5.44 12.29
CA ALA A 64 11.78 5.07 12.58
C ALA A 64 12.80 6.03 11.95
N VAL A 65 12.45 6.67 10.83
CA VAL A 65 13.32 7.60 10.10
C VAL A 65 13.08 9.07 10.50
N ASN A 66 11.84 9.44 10.81
CA ASN A 66 11.44 10.79 11.21
C ASN A 66 10.26 10.76 12.21
N PRO A 67 10.52 10.80 13.54
CA PRO A 67 9.46 10.73 14.56
C PRO A 67 8.57 11.99 14.62
N SER A 68 8.99 13.12 14.06
CA SER A 68 8.31 14.42 14.15
C SER A 68 7.24 14.68 13.08
N HIS A 69 7.17 13.87 12.01
CA HIS A 69 6.24 14.07 10.88
C HIS A 69 5.44 12.80 10.56
N GLY A 70 4.95 12.11 11.60
CA GLY A 70 4.13 10.91 11.50
C GLY A 70 2.80 11.16 10.80
N GLY A 71 2.82 11.38 9.48
CA GLY A 71 1.64 11.43 8.65
C GLY A 71 0.91 10.11 8.80
N SER A 72 -0.32 10.16 9.30
CA SER A 72 -1.22 9.02 9.42
C SER A 72 -1.34 8.38 8.03
N VAL A 73 -0.70 7.22 7.83
CA VAL A 73 -0.66 6.57 6.52
C VAL A 73 -2.01 5.95 6.32
N ALA A 74 -3.00 6.74 5.92
CA ALA A 74 -4.23 6.42 5.20
C ALA A 74 -4.82 4.99 5.35
N VAL A 75 -4.69 4.33 6.50
CA VAL A 75 -5.20 2.98 6.78
C VAL A 75 -6.70 3.00 6.57
N VAL A 76 -7.34 4.04 7.09
CA VAL A 76 -8.78 4.31 6.97
C VAL A 76 -9.18 4.51 5.50
N VAL A 77 -8.39 5.23 4.70
CA VAL A 77 -8.69 5.45 3.27
C VAL A 77 -8.52 4.16 2.47
N GLY A 78 -7.50 3.35 2.79
CA GLY A 78 -7.30 2.03 2.17
C GLY A 78 -8.43 1.06 2.48
N ILE A 79 -8.93 1.06 3.72
CA ILE A 79 -10.10 0.26 4.13
C ILE A 79 -11.36 0.77 3.43
N ILE A 80 -11.61 2.09 3.40
CA ILE A 80 -12.77 2.68 2.72
C ILE A 80 -12.77 2.35 1.23
N ALA A 81 -11.61 2.44 0.56
CA ALA A 81 -11.47 2.09 -0.85
C ALA A 81 -11.74 0.59 -1.11
N CYS A 82 -11.27 -0.29 -0.23
CA CYS A 82 -11.52 -1.74 -0.32
C CYS A 82 -13.00 -2.08 -0.10
N VAL A 83 -13.65 -1.45 0.89
CA VAL A 83 -15.08 -1.66 1.19
C VAL A 83 -15.96 -1.14 0.05
N MET A 84 -15.63 0.01 -0.55
CA MET A 84 -16.35 0.54 -1.71
C MET A 84 -16.15 -0.31 -2.98
N SER A 85 -14.99 -0.95 -3.14
CA SER A 85 -14.70 -1.87 -4.26
C SER A 85 -15.48 -3.20 -4.20
N LEU A 86 -15.96 -3.59 -3.01
CA LEU A 86 -16.70 -4.84 -2.80
C LEU A 86 -18.17 -4.75 -3.24
N ILE A 87 -18.69 -3.54 -3.46
CA ILE A 87 -20.07 -3.30 -3.91
C ILE A 87 -20.03 -3.04 -5.43
N PRO A 88 -20.36 -4.03 -6.27
CA PRO A 88 -20.24 -3.92 -7.73
C PRO A 88 -21.07 -2.78 -8.36
N PHE A 89 -22.07 -2.24 -7.65
CA PHE A 89 -22.96 -1.17 -8.11
C PHE A 89 -22.45 0.27 -7.89
N ILE A 90 -21.35 0.50 -7.15
CA ILE A 90 -20.81 1.85 -6.87
C ILE A 90 -19.37 1.97 -7.38
N GLN A 91 -19.10 1.51 -8.61
CA GLN A 91 -17.74 1.52 -9.16
C GLN A 91 -17.21 2.93 -9.48
N ILE A 92 -18.06 3.91 -9.80
CA ILE A 92 -17.58 5.26 -10.15
C ILE A 92 -17.09 6.04 -8.90
N GLY A 93 -17.75 5.84 -7.75
CA GLY A 93 -17.40 6.52 -6.50
C GLY A 93 -16.15 5.95 -5.81
N ALA A 94 -15.85 4.66 -6.01
CA ALA A 94 -14.72 3.97 -5.38
C ALA A 94 -13.35 4.32 -5.98
N PHE A 95 -13.32 4.79 -7.23
CA PHE A 95 -12.07 5.14 -7.92
C PHE A 95 -11.35 6.32 -7.29
N ILE A 96 -12.10 7.35 -6.86
CA ILE A 96 -11.52 8.57 -6.29
C ILE A 96 -10.77 8.30 -4.97
N PRO A 97 -11.37 7.67 -3.94
CA PRO A 97 -10.67 7.37 -2.69
C PRO A 97 -9.50 6.40 -2.88
N PHE A 98 -9.62 5.45 -3.83
CA PHE A 98 -8.53 4.54 -4.17
C PHE A 98 -7.34 5.28 -4.78
N LEU A 99 -7.57 6.18 -5.75
CA LEU A 99 -6.52 7.01 -6.34
C LEU A 99 -5.88 7.92 -5.29
N ILE A 100 -6.66 8.54 -4.41
CA ILE A 100 -6.14 9.35 -3.31
C ILE A 100 -5.23 8.50 -2.41
N TRP A 101 -5.64 7.29 -2.04
CA TRP A 101 -4.82 6.38 -1.24
C TRP A 101 -3.50 6.02 -1.93
N VAL A 102 -3.53 5.70 -3.23
CA VAL A 102 -2.32 5.42 -4.02
C VAL A 102 -1.39 6.64 -4.08
N LEU A 103 -1.93 7.84 -4.30
CA LEU A 103 -1.14 9.08 -4.34
C LEU A 103 -0.49 9.41 -3.00
N LEU A 104 -1.23 9.24 -1.90
CA LEU A 104 -0.70 9.41 -0.55
C LEU A 104 0.42 8.42 -0.28
N THR A 105 0.21 7.15 -0.61
CA THR A 105 1.21 6.09 -0.42
C THR A 105 2.47 6.36 -1.25
N ASN A 106 2.32 6.79 -2.51
CA ASN A 106 3.45 7.19 -3.36
C ASN A 106 4.20 8.40 -2.79
N SER A 107 3.49 9.40 -2.29
CA SER A 107 4.10 10.59 -1.67
C SER A 107 4.95 10.20 -0.45
N GLN A 108 4.42 9.33 0.43
CA GLN A 108 5.16 8.84 1.59
C GLN A 108 6.35 7.96 1.19
N LYS A 109 6.17 7.07 0.20
CA LYS A 109 7.25 6.22 -0.34
C LYS A 109 8.40 7.06 -0.87
N ASN A 110 8.12 8.10 -1.64
CA ASN A 110 9.15 8.98 -2.19
C ASN A 110 9.91 9.75 -1.11
N LYS A 111 9.22 10.16 -0.03
CA LYS A 111 9.88 10.76 1.14
C LYS A 111 10.84 9.76 1.80
N MET A 112 10.39 8.54 2.07
CA MET A 112 11.24 7.48 2.63
C MET A 112 12.49 7.26 1.78
N LEU A 113 12.32 6.99 0.48
CA LEU A 113 13.44 6.69 -0.43
C LEU A 113 14.47 7.82 -0.49
N ARG A 114 14.02 9.08 -0.52
CA ARG A 114 14.92 10.25 -0.50
C ARG A 114 15.71 10.33 0.80
N THR A 115 15.08 10.08 1.95
CA THR A 115 15.79 10.10 3.24
C THR A 115 16.77 8.93 3.38
N TYR A 116 16.39 7.74 2.92
CA TYR A 116 17.29 6.58 2.87
C TYR A 116 18.51 6.82 1.95
N GLN A 117 18.30 7.37 0.75
CA GLN A 117 19.40 7.71 -0.17
C GLN A 117 20.30 8.84 0.39
N GLY A 118 19.71 9.79 1.11
CA GLY A 118 20.47 10.79 1.86
C GLY A 118 21.38 10.14 2.90
N GLN A 119 20.84 9.30 3.79
CA GLN A 119 21.63 8.60 4.80
C GLN A 119 22.72 7.69 4.22
N ASN A 120 22.46 7.05 3.08
CA ASN A 120 23.44 6.19 2.41
C ASN A 120 24.56 6.97 1.69
N ASN A 121 24.37 8.25 1.36
CA ASN A 121 25.45 9.08 0.79
C ASN A 121 26.43 9.61 1.85
N TYR A 122 26.06 9.59 3.13
CA TYR A 122 26.92 10.03 4.24
C TYR A 122 27.65 8.88 4.95
N ARG A 123 27.52 7.65 4.45
CA ARG A 123 28.22 6.45 4.91
C ARG A 123 29.18 5.99 3.82
#